data_AF-A0A9E3CG81-F1
#
_entry.id   AF-A0A9E3CG81-F1
#
_cell.length_a   1.000
_cell.length_b   1.000
_cell.length_c   1.000
_cell.angle_alpha   90.00
_cell.angle_beta   90.00
_cell.angle_gamma   90.00
#
_symmetry.space_group_name_H-M   'P 1'
#
loop_
_entity.id
_entity.type
_entity.pdbx_description
1 polymer ?
#
loop_
_entity_poly.entity_id
_entity_poly.type
_entity_poly.pdbx_seq_one_letter_code
_entity_poly.pdbx_strand_id
1 'polypeptide(L)'
;MRLRSLWVVRALLACLALSCLAAHAASTLSAPRALPNPVLYLKILEYYQAGGKNFVRYSFGVMNSTDYPNEMFAAAPNLPPCGKNAKSARTWVDIYDQQGKRLNGFCALSKPDDLNSIWFALEEGVVPPSYVYVELNDRATNTKYKSNLADTTP
;
A
#
# COMPACT_ATOMS: atom_id res chain seq x y z
N MET A 1 60.30 59.72 14.57
CA MET A 1 60.13 58.24 14.47
C MET A 1 58.89 57.88 15.27
N ARG A 2 57.65 57.96 14.76
CA ARG A 2 57.04 57.25 13.62
C ARG A 2 57.28 55.74 13.66
N LEU A 3 56.16 55.01 13.68
CA LEU A 3 55.98 53.68 13.09
C LEU A 3 56.11 52.42 13.97
N ARG A 4 55.41 52.31 15.11
CA ARG A 4 55.20 50.98 15.77
C ARG A 4 53.83 50.76 16.44
N SER A 5 52.81 51.57 16.12
CA SER A 5 51.52 51.57 16.85
C SER A 5 50.32 51.02 16.07
N LEU A 6 50.51 50.26 14.99
CA LEU A 6 49.42 49.87 14.08
C LEU A 6 49.32 48.37 13.75
N TRP A 7 50.17 47.53 14.33
CA TRP A 7 50.17 46.09 14.04
C TRP A 7 49.56 45.20 15.13
N VAL A 8 49.50 45.65 16.39
CA VAL A 8 48.95 44.82 17.48
C VAL A 8 47.42 44.89 17.55
N VAL A 9 46.81 45.99 17.10
CA VAL A 9 45.33 46.14 17.09
C VAL A 9 44.67 45.36 15.95
N ARG A 10 45.44 44.85 14.97
CA ARG A 10 44.91 43.99 13.89
C ARG A 10 44.97 42.48 14.20
N ALA A 11 45.56 42.07 15.32
CA ALA A 11 45.70 40.66 15.69
C ALA A 11 44.67 40.18 16.74
N LEU A 12 43.73 41.03 17.17
CA LEU A 12 42.68 40.71 18.15
C LEU A 12 41.25 40.83 17.58
N LEU A 13 41.12 40.88 16.25
CA LEU A 13 39.84 40.93 15.53
C LEU A 13 39.74 39.81 14.49
N ALA A 14 40.28 38.64 14.79
CA ALA A 14 40.24 37.46 13.91
C ALA A 14 39.84 36.16 14.62
N CYS A 15 39.39 36.21 15.88
CA CYS A 15 38.90 35.04 16.62
C CYS A 15 37.45 35.18 17.14
N LEU A 16 36.70 36.20 16.70
CA LEU A 16 35.31 36.43 17.11
C LEU A 16 34.32 36.44 15.93
N ALA A 17 34.60 35.63 14.91
CA ALA A 17 33.70 35.42 13.78
C ALA A 17 33.68 33.95 13.33
N LEU A 18 33.76 33.01 14.27
CA LEU A 18 33.62 31.57 14.00
C LEU A 18 32.49 30.96 14.86
N SER A 19 31.36 31.65 14.92
CA SER A 19 30.16 31.17 15.59
C SER A 19 28.93 31.58 14.79
N CYS A 20 28.85 31.16 13.54
CA CYS A 20 27.63 31.24 12.75
C CYS A 20 27.46 29.96 11.94
N LEU A 21 26.29 29.34 12.13
CA LEU A 21 25.62 28.39 11.24
C LEU A 21 26.17 26.96 11.24
N ALA A 22 25.92 26.25 12.33
CA ALA A 22 25.66 24.82 12.26
C ALA A 22 24.27 24.50 12.83
N ALA A 23 23.23 25.19 12.35
CA ALA A 23 21.87 24.67 12.42
C ALA A 23 21.64 23.81 11.18
N HIS A 24 22.28 22.63 11.14
CA HIS A 24 21.96 21.65 10.12
C HIS A 24 20.54 21.14 10.39
N ALA A 25 19.71 21.29 9.36
CA ALA A 25 18.30 20.97 9.34
C ALA A 25 18.01 19.65 10.08
N ALA A 26 17.27 19.76 11.19
CA ALA A 26 16.53 18.62 11.68
C ALA A 26 15.51 18.28 10.60
N SER A 27 15.79 17.25 9.80
CA SER A 27 14.79 16.61 8.96
C SER A 27 13.66 16.20 9.88
N THR A 28 12.56 16.96 9.88
CA THR A 28 11.32 16.53 10.51
C THR A 28 10.91 15.27 9.75
N LEU A 29 11.23 14.10 10.31
CA LEU A 29 10.62 12.85 9.90
C LEU A 29 9.13 13.03 10.14
N SER A 30 8.39 13.44 9.11
CA SER A 30 6.94 13.41 9.12
C SER A 30 6.58 11.99 9.50
N ALA A 31 5.73 11.83 10.52
CA ALA A 31 5.14 10.53 10.81
C ALA A 31 4.59 9.96 9.49
N PRO A 32 4.79 8.66 9.21
CA PRO A 32 4.25 8.06 7.99
C PRO A 32 2.76 8.35 7.94
N ARG A 33 2.29 8.93 6.82
CA ARG A 33 0.87 9.19 6.61
C ARG A 33 0.11 7.87 6.78
N ALA A 34 -0.89 7.85 7.66
CA ALA A 34 -1.77 6.69 7.78
C ALA A 34 -2.42 6.42 6.43
N LEU A 35 -2.31 5.19 5.94
CA LEU A 35 -2.90 4.81 4.66
C LEU A 35 -4.44 4.75 4.80
N PRO A 36 -5.18 5.16 3.76
CA PRO A 36 -6.63 5.12 3.80
C PRO A 36 -7.14 3.67 3.73
N ASN A 37 -8.39 3.47 4.16
CA ASN A 37 -9.11 2.25 3.87
C ASN A 37 -9.43 2.15 2.36
N PRO A 38 -9.44 0.93 1.78
CA PRO A 38 -9.67 0.76 0.36
C PRO A 38 -11.13 1.10 0.01
N VAL A 39 -11.33 1.73 -1.14
CA VAL A 39 -12.66 2.04 -1.68
C VAL A 39 -12.96 1.04 -2.80
N LEU A 40 -13.62 -0.06 -2.43
CA LEU A 40 -13.94 -1.17 -3.32
C LEU A 40 -15.16 -0.83 -4.18
N TYR A 41 -15.10 -1.20 -5.46
CA TYR A 41 -16.21 -1.07 -6.41
C TYR A 41 -16.26 -2.24 -7.38
N LEU A 42 -17.47 -2.64 -7.78
CA LEU A 42 -17.67 -3.63 -8.84
C LEU A 42 -17.25 -3.00 -10.18
N LYS A 43 -16.38 -3.69 -10.92
CA LYS A 43 -15.85 -3.24 -12.20
C LYS A 43 -16.59 -3.86 -13.38
N ILE A 44 -16.76 -5.18 -13.37
CA ILE A 44 -17.42 -5.91 -14.45
C ILE A 44 -17.83 -7.32 -14.01
N LEU A 45 -18.88 -7.85 -14.64
CA LEU A 45 -19.24 -9.27 -14.60
C LEU A 45 -18.81 -9.95 -15.90
N GLU A 46 -18.13 -11.09 -15.80
CA GLU A 46 -17.66 -11.86 -16.95
C GLU A 46 -18.17 -13.31 -16.86
N TYR A 47 -18.88 -13.77 -17.89
CA TYR A 47 -19.27 -15.18 -18.03
C TYR A 47 -18.14 -15.96 -18.69
N TYR A 48 -17.75 -17.09 -18.12
CA TYR A 48 -16.69 -17.93 -18.68
C TYR A 48 -16.89 -19.42 -18.39
N GLN A 49 -16.21 -20.26 -19.17
CA GLN A 49 -16.19 -21.71 -18.98
C GLN A 49 -14.85 -22.17 -18.44
N ALA A 50 -14.87 -23.06 -17.46
CA ALA A 50 -13.69 -23.73 -16.94
C ALA A 50 -14.06 -25.13 -16.44
N GLY A 51 -13.25 -26.14 -16.77
CA GLY A 51 -13.47 -27.50 -16.27
C GLY A 51 -14.86 -28.09 -16.61
N GLY A 52 -15.43 -27.72 -17.76
CA GLY A 52 -16.76 -28.20 -18.19
C GLY A 52 -17.96 -27.57 -17.47
N LYS A 53 -17.74 -26.50 -16.69
CA LYS A 53 -18.79 -25.73 -16.03
C LYS A 53 -18.79 -24.27 -16.47
N ASN A 54 -19.95 -23.62 -16.37
CA ASN A 54 -20.10 -22.19 -16.56
C ASN A 54 -19.96 -21.45 -15.23
N PHE A 55 -19.34 -20.28 -15.27
CA PHE A 55 -19.10 -19.42 -14.12
C PHE A 55 -19.41 -17.96 -14.45
N VAL A 56 -19.70 -17.19 -13.40
CA VAL A 56 -19.74 -15.74 -13.42
C VAL A 56 -18.59 -15.22 -12.54
N ARG A 57 -17.67 -14.47 -13.14
CA ARG A 57 -16.62 -13.73 -12.43
C ARG A 57 -17.14 -12.35 -12.07
N TYR A 58 -16.98 -11.99 -10.80
CA TYR A 58 -17.24 -10.67 -10.25
C TYR A 58 -15.90 -9.98 -10.07
N SER A 59 -15.55 -9.08 -10.99
CA SER A 59 -14.28 -8.35 -10.98
C SER A 59 -14.45 -7.01 -10.28
N PHE A 60 -13.50 -6.67 -9.42
CA PHE A 60 -13.51 -5.45 -8.61
C PHE A 60 -12.26 -4.61 -8.85
N GLY A 61 -12.37 -3.33 -8.49
CA GLY A 61 -11.21 -2.46 -8.33
C GLY A 61 -11.24 -1.72 -7.00
N VAL A 62 -10.12 -1.05 -6.71
CA VAL A 62 -9.96 -0.20 -5.53
C VAL A 62 -9.72 1.22 -6.03
N MET A 63 -10.69 2.13 -5.87
CA MET A 63 -10.65 3.47 -6.48
C MET A 63 -9.42 4.27 -6.02
N ASN A 64 -9.04 4.13 -4.75
CA ASN A 64 -7.88 4.75 -4.16
C ASN A 64 -6.64 3.84 -4.17
N SER A 65 -6.49 2.97 -5.19
CA SER A 65 -5.34 2.07 -5.29
C SER A 65 -4.00 2.81 -5.30
N THR A 66 -3.95 4.01 -5.88
CA THR A 66 -2.73 4.83 -5.96
C THR A 66 -2.27 5.41 -4.63
N ASP A 67 -3.10 5.36 -3.59
CA ASP A 67 -2.72 5.80 -2.24
C ASP A 67 -1.86 4.75 -1.52
N TYR A 68 -1.81 3.52 -2.03
CA TYR A 68 -0.98 2.45 -1.47
C TYR A 68 0.43 2.48 -2.08
N PRO A 69 1.48 2.45 -1.25
CA PRO A 69 2.86 2.51 -1.72
C PRO A 69 3.29 1.19 -2.39
N ASN A 70 4.18 1.25 -3.38
CA ASN A 70 4.68 0.06 -4.10
C ASN A 70 5.31 -0.98 -3.17
N GLU A 71 5.91 -0.54 -2.07
CA GLU A 71 6.55 -1.36 -1.05
C GLU A 71 5.57 -2.32 -0.37
N MET A 72 4.26 -2.04 -0.39
CA MET A 72 3.24 -2.99 0.08
C MET A 72 3.09 -4.20 -0.83
N PHE A 73 3.49 -4.09 -2.10
CA PHE A 73 3.34 -5.14 -3.12
C PHE A 73 4.66 -5.76 -3.56
N ALA A 74 5.79 -5.25 -3.03
CA ALA A 74 7.09 -5.85 -3.22
C ALA A 74 7.11 -7.32 -2.75
N ALA A 75 7.92 -8.15 -3.42
CA ALA A 75 8.15 -9.53 -3.02
C ALA A 75 8.73 -9.60 -1.60
N ALA A 76 8.15 -10.45 -0.76
CA ALA A 76 8.54 -10.58 0.63
C ALA A 76 9.01 -12.01 0.96
N PRO A 77 10.21 -12.43 0.50
CA PRO A 77 10.70 -13.79 0.70
C PRO A 77 10.99 -14.16 2.16
N ASN A 78 11.07 -13.15 3.04
CA ASN A 78 11.28 -13.32 4.47
C ASN A 78 9.96 -13.55 5.26
N LEU A 79 8.80 -13.45 4.59
CA LEU A 79 7.50 -13.74 5.19
C LEU A 79 7.00 -15.11 4.70
N PRO A 80 6.10 -15.80 5.43
CA PRO A 80 5.57 -17.10 5.01
C PRO A 80 5.10 -17.16 3.54
N PRO A 81 5.32 -18.26 2.81
CA PRO A 81 4.94 -18.32 1.40
C PRO A 81 3.42 -18.32 1.22
N CYS A 82 2.96 -17.87 0.05
CA CYS A 82 1.59 -18.10 -0.39
C CYS A 82 1.52 -19.39 -1.20
N GLY A 83 1.17 -20.50 -0.54
CA GLY A 83 1.25 -21.83 -1.16
C GLY A 83 2.69 -22.12 -1.62
N LYS A 84 2.89 -22.34 -2.91
CA LYS A 84 4.23 -22.54 -3.51
C LYS A 84 4.96 -21.24 -3.87
N ASN A 85 4.31 -20.08 -3.76
CA ASN A 85 4.94 -18.81 -4.07
C ASN A 85 5.74 -18.29 -2.87
N ALA A 86 7.04 -18.60 -2.87
CA ALA A 86 8.01 -18.12 -1.87
C ALA A 86 8.37 -16.63 -2.02
N LYS A 87 7.93 -15.97 -3.09
CA LYS A 87 8.16 -14.54 -3.34
C LYS A 87 6.83 -13.80 -3.45
N SER A 88 5.83 -14.23 -2.68
CA SER A 88 4.53 -13.56 -2.61
C SER A 88 4.69 -12.11 -2.18
N ALA A 89 3.74 -11.27 -2.56
CA ALA A 89 3.66 -9.89 -2.13
C ALA A 89 3.66 -9.79 -0.60
N ARG A 90 4.24 -8.69 -0.08
CA ARG A 90 4.14 -8.30 1.32
C ARG A 90 2.68 -8.18 1.78
N THR A 91 1.81 -7.65 0.91
CA THR A 91 0.38 -7.50 1.19
C THR A 91 -0.41 -8.62 0.53
N TRP A 92 -1.30 -9.24 1.29
CA TRP A 92 -2.31 -10.15 0.74
C TRP A 92 -3.67 -9.45 0.73
N VAL A 93 -4.50 -9.80 -0.25
CA VAL A 93 -5.86 -9.26 -0.41
C VAL A 93 -6.83 -10.42 -0.33
N ASP A 94 -7.74 -10.37 0.63
CA ASP A 94 -8.81 -11.35 0.75
C ASP A 94 -10.16 -10.68 0.47
N ILE A 95 -11.03 -11.37 -0.27
CA ILE A 95 -12.40 -10.92 -0.55
C ILE A 95 -13.35 -11.73 0.32
N TYR A 96 -14.27 -11.06 0.99
CA TYR A 96 -15.26 -11.64 1.87
C TYR A 96 -16.67 -11.23 1.46
N ASP A 97 -17.66 -12.09 1.72
CA ASP A 97 -19.05 -11.62 1.75
C ASP A 97 -19.31 -10.75 3.00
N GLN A 98 -20.44 -10.05 3.01
CA GLN A 98 -20.90 -9.23 4.13
C GLN A 98 -21.01 -9.99 5.48
N GLN A 99 -21.11 -11.32 5.46
CA GLN A 99 -21.13 -12.17 6.66
C GLN A 99 -19.73 -12.57 7.13
N GLY A 100 -18.67 -12.21 6.40
CA GLY A 100 -17.29 -12.52 6.73
C GLY A 100 -16.81 -13.89 6.24
N LYS A 101 -17.56 -14.57 5.36
CA LYS A 101 -17.07 -15.77 4.68
C LYS A 101 -16.12 -15.36 3.55
N ARG A 102 -14.90 -15.92 3.58
CA ARG A 102 -13.90 -15.69 2.54
C ARG A 102 -14.33 -16.32 1.21
N LEU A 103 -14.33 -15.53 0.15
CA LEU A 103 -14.73 -15.92 -1.21
C LEU A 103 -13.51 -16.20 -2.10
N ASN A 104 -12.46 -15.37 -1.99
CA ASN A 104 -11.21 -15.56 -2.73
C ASN A 104 -10.06 -14.81 -2.03
N GLY A 105 -8.81 -14.99 -2.50
CA GLY A 105 -7.73 -14.08 -2.15
C GLY A 105 -6.52 -14.12 -3.08
N PHE A 106 -5.72 -13.07 -2.99
CA PHE A 106 -4.65 -12.72 -3.90
C PHE A 106 -3.39 -12.40 -3.10
N CYS A 107 -2.29 -13.04 -3.50
CA CYS A 107 -0.99 -12.89 -2.87
C CYS A 107 0.14 -12.65 -3.89
N ALA A 108 -0.22 -12.56 -5.17
CA ALA A 108 0.69 -12.34 -6.29
C ALA A 108 0.37 -10.99 -6.97
N LEU A 109 0.14 -9.96 -6.17
CA LEU A 109 -0.03 -8.57 -6.63
C LEU A 109 1.32 -7.87 -6.54
N SER A 110 1.80 -7.31 -7.64
CA SER A 110 3.15 -6.78 -7.79
C SER A 110 3.23 -5.26 -7.63
N LYS A 111 2.10 -4.57 -7.80
CA LYS A 111 1.99 -3.11 -7.71
C LYS A 111 0.57 -2.70 -7.29
N PRO A 112 0.37 -1.46 -6.84
CA PRO A 112 -0.94 -0.98 -6.39
C PRO A 112 -2.03 -1.08 -7.47
N ASP A 113 -1.68 -0.85 -8.74
CA ASP A 113 -2.62 -1.00 -9.87
C ASP A 113 -3.25 -2.40 -9.99
N ASP A 114 -2.56 -3.44 -9.49
CA ASP A 114 -3.07 -4.81 -9.57
C ASP A 114 -4.31 -5.00 -8.67
N LEU A 115 -4.57 -4.08 -7.72
CA LEU A 115 -5.83 -4.00 -6.96
C LEU A 115 -7.05 -3.77 -7.87
N ASN A 116 -6.85 -3.34 -9.13
CA ASN A 116 -7.90 -3.16 -10.13
C ASN A 116 -8.19 -4.42 -10.96
N SER A 117 -7.67 -5.57 -10.51
CA SER A 117 -7.79 -6.88 -11.17
C SER A 117 -8.10 -8.03 -10.18
N ILE A 118 -8.72 -7.72 -9.04
CA ILE A 118 -9.14 -8.71 -8.04
C ILE A 118 -10.57 -9.17 -8.30
N TRP A 119 -10.92 -10.39 -7.92
CA TRP A 119 -12.20 -11.01 -8.29
C TRP A 119 -12.56 -12.21 -7.42
N PHE A 120 -13.83 -12.62 -7.46
CA PHE A 120 -14.28 -13.96 -7.08
C PHE A 120 -15.18 -14.53 -8.19
N ALA A 121 -15.42 -15.84 -8.18
CA ALA A 121 -16.30 -16.47 -9.15
C ALA A 121 -17.28 -17.42 -8.48
N LEU A 122 -18.47 -17.53 -9.06
CA LEU A 122 -19.51 -18.46 -8.67
C LEU A 122 -19.90 -19.29 -9.90
N GLU A 123 -20.30 -20.54 -9.67
CA GLU A 123 -20.95 -21.33 -10.74
C GLU A 123 -22.23 -20.63 -11.19
N GLU A 124 -22.54 -20.71 -12.47
CA GLU A 124 -23.76 -20.11 -13.03
C GLU A 124 -25.01 -20.65 -12.31
N GLY A 125 -25.95 -19.75 -11.96
CA GLY A 125 -27.16 -20.08 -11.19
C GLY A 125 -27.01 -19.99 -9.67
N VAL A 126 -25.79 -19.84 -9.14
CA VAL A 126 -25.58 -19.56 -7.70
C VAL A 126 -25.91 -18.08 -7.41
N VAL A 127 -26.75 -17.84 -6.41
CA VAL A 127 -27.10 -16.49 -5.95
C VAL A 127 -25.87 -15.82 -5.33
N PRO A 128 -25.42 -14.65 -5.81
CA PRO A 128 -24.29 -13.94 -5.22
C PRO A 128 -24.67 -13.30 -3.87
N PRO A 129 -23.69 -13.06 -2.98
CA PRO A 129 -23.92 -12.22 -1.82
C PRO A 129 -24.23 -10.79 -2.27
N SER A 130 -25.18 -10.09 -1.63
CA SER A 130 -25.55 -8.72 -2.02
C SER A 130 -24.37 -7.74 -1.95
N TYR A 131 -23.48 -7.95 -0.98
CA TYR A 131 -22.30 -7.11 -0.80
C TYR A 131 -21.06 -7.93 -0.47
N VAL A 132 -19.91 -7.40 -0.88
CA VAL A 132 -18.59 -7.91 -0.52
C VAL A 132 -17.70 -6.79 0.02
N TYR A 133 -16.66 -7.17 0.75
CA TYR A 133 -15.57 -6.27 1.13
C TYR A 133 -14.22 -6.95 0.92
N VAL A 134 -13.15 -6.16 0.91
CA VAL A 134 -11.77 -6.67 0.94
C VAL A 134 -11.05 -6.30 2.22
N GLU A 135 -10.13 -7.18 2.63
CA GLU A 135 -9.07 -6.85 3.59
C GLU A 135 -7.72 -6.87 2.87
N LEU A 136 -7.02 -5.74 2.89
CA LEU A 136 -5.59 -5.67 2.58
C LEU A 136 -4.84 -5.96 3.88
N ASN A 137 -4.16 -7.09 3.95
CA ASN A 137 -3.32 -7.48 5.07
C ASN A 137 -1.86 -7.20 4.75
N ASP A 138 -1.30 -6.11 5.28
CA ASP A 138 0.14 -5.85 5.27
C ASP A 138 0.83 -6.75 6.29
N ARG A 139 1.45 -7.80 5.79
CA ARG A 139 2.03 -8.86 6.64
C ARG A 139 3.35 -8.46 7.31
N ALA A 140 4.01 -7.40 6.85
CA ALA A 140 5.24 -6.94 7.50
C ALA A 140 4.94 -6.10 8.75
N THR A 141 3.83 -5.35 8.73
CA THR A 141 3.41 -4.50 9.87
C THR A 141 2.27 -5.10 10.67
N ASN A 142 1.67 -6.19 10.19
CA ASN A 142 0.45 -6.79 10.72
C ASN A 142 -0.74 -5.81 10.75
N THR A 143 -0.79 -4.91 9.77
CA THR A 143 -1.86 -3.92 9.61
C THR A 143 -2.90 -4.42 8.62
N LYS A 144 -4.17 -4.27 8.96
CA LYS A 144 -5.29 -4.59 8.08
C LYS A 144 -6.06 -3.34 7.68
N TYR A 145 -6.37 -3.23 6.40
CA TYR A 145 -7.24 -2.18 5.85
C TYR A 145 -8.48 -2.83 5.26
N LYS A 146 -9.66 -2.50 5.81
CA LYS A 146 -10.95 -3.05 5.40
C LYS A 146 -11.70 -2.04 4.54
N SER A 147 -12.23 -2.48 3.41
CA SER A 147 -12.98 -1.60 2.51
C SER A 147 -14.38 -1.26 3.01
N ASN A 148 -15.05 -0.34 2.31
CA ASN A 148 -16.50 -0.30 2.27
C ASN A 148 -17.10 -1.64 1.79
N LEU A 149 -18.40 -1.80 2.01
CA LEU A 149 -19.19 -2.80 1.30
C LEU A 149 -19.41 -2.32 -0.14
N ALA A 150 -19.09 -3.17 -1.11
CA ALA A 150 -19.37 -2.96 -2.52
C ALA A 150 -20.51 -3.88 -2.96
N ASP A 151 -21.44 -3.36 -3.73
CA ASP A 151 -22.54 -4.12 -4.32
C ASP A 151 -21.99 -5.14 -5.33
N THR A 152 -22.64 -6.30 -5.43
CA THR A 152 -22.32 -7.32 -6.46
C THR A 152 -23.28 -7.25 -7.66
N THR A 153 -24.26 -6.35 -7.60
CA THR A 153 -25.16 -6.04 -8.70
C THR A 153 -24.57 -4.92 -9.58
N PRO A 154 -24.67 -5.03 -10.93
CA PRO A 154 -24.26 -3.98 -11.87
C PRO A 154 -25.13 -2.72 -11.84
#